data_AF-V8BIG5-F1
#
_entry.id   AF-V8BIG5-F1
#
_cell.length_a   1.000
_cell.length_b   1.000
_cell.length_c   1.000
_cell.angle_alpha   90.00
_cell.angle_beta   90.00
_cell.angle_gamma   90.00
#
_symmetry.space_group_name_H-M   'P 1'
#
loop_
_entity.id
_entity.type
_entity.pdbx_description
1 polymer ?
#
loop_
_entity_poly.entity_id
_entity_poly.type
_entity_poly.pdbx_seq_one_letter_code
_entity_poly.pdbx_strand_id
1 'polypeptide(L)'
;MNLKDKYNHIFKISDPDYNKAKYYYDTYLKIFDEILKDNKSFNENLRFEIECSNPWKTAGYTKDKYYFNSLAQSDCNILGELLIENIEELLEKDSNSKEIIQSRFKDYEQAFDGNFINPKVIILGINPKMSVKHPPYGLDASVYKRPFDNTRSILKNDYYFGSQGLFYANMKDHNDLRNSHYNMIFNKDEVTPVALWEFFPYASENETEWQKGYKMTKALKDYFQLKKILPSQIWMVCLLTYVIRNSTKLRIFLRKNNRHFREEFLNNYFELLGLKYNDHIDVLTKRSSASKYLSRGNIKPFYDEKLRIEINSNEEFFEDLWGIPRDN
;
A
#
# COMPACT_ATOMS: atom_id res chain seq x y z
N MET A 1 8.76 27.86 7.87
CA MET A 1 8.07 27.34 6.68
C MET A 1 6.98 26.39 7.14
N ASN A 2 5.74 26.52 6.65
CA ASN A 2 4.67 25.56 6.98
C ASN A 2 5.02 24.18 6.40
N LEU A 3 4.68 23.09 7.09
CA LEU A 3 4.98 21.72 6.62
C LEU A 3 4.29 21.37 5.30
N LYS A 4 3.11 21.95 5.02
CA LYS A 4 2.43 21.83 3.73
C LYS A 4 3.33 22.33 2.60
N ASP A 5 3.92 23.52 2.76
CA ASP A 5 4.81 24.10 1.76
C ASP A 5 6.13 23.33 1.67
N LYS A 6 6.67 22.91 2.83
CA LYS A 6 7.89 22.09 2.91
C LYS A 6 7.77 20.82 2.07
N TYR A 7 6.62 20.15 2.14
CA TYR A 7 6.41 18.86 1.50
C TYR A 7 5.57 18.90 0.22
N ASN A 8 5.30 20.08 -0.36
CA ASN A 8 4.51 20.22 -1.59
C ASN A 8 5.12 19.50 -2.82
N HIS A 9 6.42 19.19 -2.79
CA HIS A 9 7.06 18.40 -3.84
C HIS A 9 6.69 16.90 -3.76
N ILE A 10 6.20 16.41 -2.63
CA ILE A 10 5.69 15.05 -2.41
C ILE A 10 4.16 15.02 -2.33
N PHE A 11 3.60 15.95 -1.56
CA PHE A 11 2.19 15.96 -1.17
C PHE A 11 1.48 17.14 -1.83
N LYS A 12 0.78 16.85 -2.93
CA LYS A 12 -0.03 17.83 -3.68
C LYS A 12 -1.34 18.11 -2.95
N ILE A 13 -1.28 18.98 -1.93
CA ILE A 13 -2.43 19.36 -1.10
C ILE A 13 -3.03 20.65 -1.64
N SER A 14 -4.28 20.62 -2.12
CA SER A 14 -4.98 21.82 -2.58
C SER A 14 -5.44 22.69 -1.39
N ASP A 15 -5.57 24.00 -1.58
CA ASP A 15 -6.08 24.90 -0.53
C ASP A 15 -7.51 24.55 -0.08
N PRO A 16 -8.47 24.22 -0.99
CA PRO A 16 -9.79 23.78 -0.58
C PRO A 16 -9.76 22.52 0.29
N ASP A 17 -8.98 21.50 -0.10
CA ASP A 17 -8.88 20.24 0.64
C ASP A 17 -8.20 20.47 2.01
N TYR A 18 -7.14 21.27 2.03
CA TYR A 18 -6.47 21.66 3.26
C TYR A 18 -7.45 22.31 4.23
N ASN A 19 -8.31 23.22 3.77
CA ASN A 19 -9.31 23.85 4.63
C ASN A 19 -10.37 22.87 5.13
N LYS A 20 -10.81 21.92 4.28
CA LYS A 20 -11.80 20.89 4.64
C LYS A 20 -11.29 19.87 5.68
N ALA A 21 -9.99 19.62 5.72
CA ALA A 21 -9.38 18.57 6.55
C ALA A 21 -8.10 19.02 7.29
N LYS A 22 -7.99 20.31 7.64
CA LYS A 22 -6.77 20.95 8.16
C LYS A 22 -6.12 20.19 9.30
N TYR A 23 -6.92 19.79 10.29
CA TYR A 23 -6.45 19.05 11.46
C TYR A 23 -5.70 17.76 11.06
N TYR A 24 -6.23 16.99 10.12
CA TYR A 24 -5.61 15.74 9.67
C TYR A 24 -4.34 16.00 8.86
N TYR A 25 -4.36 16.96 7.93
CA TYR A 25 -3.16 17.34 7.19
C TYR A 25 -2.03 17.79 8.12
N ASP A 26 -2.31 18.70 9.05
CA ASP A 26 -1.30 19.19 9.99
C ASP A 26 -0.75 18.06 10.86
N THR A 27 -1.61 17.16 11.34
CA THR A 27 -1.22 16.02 12.16
C THR A 27 -0.29 15.07 11.40
N TYR A 28 -0.69 14.63 10.20
CA TYR A 28 0.09 13.65 9.44
C TYR A 28 1.37 14.25 8.86
N LEU A 29 1.37 15.53 8.46
CA LEU A 29 2.58 16.22 8.05
C LEU A 29 3.58 16.37 9.20
N LYS A 30 3.09 16.61 10.42
CA LYS A 30 3.94 16.65 11.63
C LYS A 30 4.56 15.27 11.88
N ILE A 31 3.77 14.21 11.86
CA ILE A 31 4.28 12.84 12.04
C ILE A 31 5.33 12.52 10.98
N PHE A 32 5.06 12.83 9.71
CA PHE A 32 6.02 12.63 8.62
C PHE A 32 7.32 13.42 8.83
N ASP A 33 7.22 14.68 9.26
CA ASP A 33 8.39 15.53 9.57
C ASP A 33 9.25 14.93 10.69
N GLU A 34 8.63 14.43 11.76
CA GLU A 34 9.34 13.81 12.88
C GLU A 34 10.00 12.48 12.50
N ILE A 35 9.33 11.63 11.69
CA ILE A 35 9.94 10.41 11.14
C ILE A 35 11.22 10.74 10.35
N LEU A 36 11.21 11.86 9.61
CA LEU A 36 12.36 12.24 8.79
C LEU A 36 13.53 12.84 9.59
N LYS A 37 13.25 13.49 10.73
CA LYS A 37 14.26 14.05 11.64
C LYS A 37 14.92 12.99 12.51
N ASP A 38 14.20 11.93 12.86
CA ASP A 38 14.70 10.95 13.82
C ASP A 38 15.88 10.17 13.23
N ASN A 39 17.08 10.46 13.73
CA ASN A 39 18.33 9.81 13.35
C ASN A 39 18.67 8.64 14.28
N LYS A 40 17.78 8.26 15.22
CA LYS A 40 18.04 7.22 16.23
C LYS A 40 17.12 6.02 16.11
N SER A 41 17.62 4.89 16.63
CA SER A 41 16.96 3.60 16.75
C SER A 41 15.64 3.70 17.51
N PHE A 42 14.57 3.16 16.92
CA PHE A 42 13.29 2.78 17.53
C PHE A 42 12.72 3.76 18.57
N ASN A 43 12.10 4.83 18.07
CA ASN A 43 11.27 5.71 18.88
C ASN A 43 9.87 5.10 19.04
N GLU A 44 9.64 4.40 20.15
CA GLU A 44 8.33 3.83 20.51
C GLU A 44 7.21 4.88 20.49
N ASN A 45 7.53 6.14 20.80
CA ASN A 45 6.54 7.22 20.76
C ASN A 45 6.08 7.50 19.33
N LEU A 46 6.98 7.51 18.35
CA LEU A 46 6.61 7.70 16.93
C LEU A 46 5.73 6.56 16.40
N ARG A 47 6.05 5.31 16.75
CA ARG A 47 5.19 4.16 16.43
C ARG A 47 3.80 4.34 17.02
N PHE A 48 3.74 4.69 18.30
CA PHE A 48 2.48 4.93 19.01
C PHE A 48 1.68 6.09 18.41
N GLU A 49 2.35 7.18 17.99
CA GLU A 49 1.71 8.31 17.32
C GLU A 49 1.09 7.92 15.97
N ILE A 50 1.82 7.14 15.15
CA ILE A 50 1.28 6.62 13.88
C ILE A 50 0.06 5.73 14.16
N GLU A 51 0.14 4.83 15.13
CA GLU A 51 -0.96 3.94 15.47
C GLU A 51 -2.18 4.71 16.04
N CYS A 52 -1.97 5.67 16.94
CA CYS A 52 -3.02 6.50 17.53
C CYS A 52 -3.71 7.42 16.54
N SER A 53 -2.96 7.92 15.55
CA SER A 53 -3.48 8.80 14.50
C SER A 53 -4.10 8.04 13.32
N ASN A 54 -4.19 6.72 13.37
CA ASN A 54 -4.70 5.89 12.29
C ASN A 54 -6.14 6.29 11.88
N PRO A 55 -6.36 6.74 10.63
CA PRO A 55 -7.65 7.29 10.21
C PRO A 55 -8.77 6.26 10.08
N TRP A 56 -8.44 4.96 10.12
CA TRP A 56 -9.43 3.89 10.06
C TRP A 56 -9.95 3.44 11.43
N LYS A 57 -9.39 3.96 12.55
CA LYS A 57 -9.89 3.64 13.89
C LYS A 57 -11.35 4.02 14.09
N THR A 58 -11.79 5.09 13.43
CA THR A 58 -13.17 5.58 13.42
C THR A 58 -13.67 5.75 11.99
N ALA A 59 -13.33 4.80 11.09
CA ALA A 59 -13.77 4.84 9.70
C ALA A 59 -15.31 4.84 9.59
N GLY A 60 -15.80 5.39 8.49
CA GLY A 60 -17.21 5.36 8.14
C GLY A 60 -17.74 6.72 7.75
N TYR A 61 -18.49 6.75 6.66
CA TYR A 61 -19.26 7.92 6.25
C TYR A 61 -20.67 7.51 5.87
N THR A 62 -21.64 8.22 6.43
CA THR A 62 -23.06 8.04 6.12
C THR A 62 -23.68 9.39 5.84
N LYS A 63 -24.40 9.49 4.73
CA LYS A 63 -25.19 10.67 4.35
C LYS A 63 -26.42 10.21 3.58
N ASP A 64 -27.59 10.44 4.13
CA ASP A 64 -28.87 10.02 3.56
C ASP A 64 -28.91 8.52 3.21
N LYS A 65 -29.00 8.19 1.92
CA LYS A 65 -29.06 6.82 1.38
C LYS A 65 -27.67 6.20 1.09
N TYR A 66 -26.59 6.92 1.41
CA TYR A 66 -25.21 6.56 1.07
C TYR A 66 -24.39 6.14 2.28
N TYR A 67 -23.67 5.03 2.13
CA TYR A 67 -22.91 4.40 3.21
C TYR A 67 -21.55 3.91 2.69
N PHE A 68 -20.47 4.37 3.31
CA PHE A 68 -19.08 4.01 2.99
C PHE A 68 -18.32 3.66 4.28
N ASN A 69 -18.41 2.41 4.72
CA ASN A 69 -17.93 1.96 6.03
C ASN A 69 -16.40 2.04 6.18
N SER A 70 -15.67 1.81 5.10
CA SER A 70 -14.20 1.81 5.08
C SER A 70 -13.60 3.16 4.72
N LEU A 71 -14.43 4.19 4.51
CA LEU A 71 -13.93 5.52 4.20
C LEU A 71 -13.19 6.05 5.44
N ALA A 72 -11.91 6.39 5.25
CA ALA A 72 -11.08 6.94 6.30
C ALA A 72 -11.72 8.21 6.86
N GLN A 73 -11.80 8.34 8.19
CA GLN A 73 -12.44 9.50 8.82
C GLN A 73 -11.81 10.82 8.38
N SER A 74 -10.50 10.80 8.14
CA SER A 74 -9.73 11.95 7.68
C SER A 74 -10.12 12.44 6.29
N ASP A 75 -10.75 11.59 5.49
CA ASP A 75 -11.05 11.86 4.08
C ASP A 75 -12.53 12.19 3.86
N CYS A 76 -13.40 11.95 4.85
CA CYS A 76 -14.85 12.10 4.76
C CYS A 76 -15.30 13.45 4.18
N ASN A 77 -14.72 14.56 4.63
CA ASN A 77 -15.08 15.92 4.18
C ASN A 77 -14.66 16.22 2.73
N ILE A 78 -13.77 15.41 2.15
CA ILE A 78 -13.25 15.58 0.80
C ILE A 78 -13.91 14.55 -0.12
N LEU A 79 -13.74 13.25 0.18
CA LEU A 79 -14.20 12.17 -0.68
C LEU A 79 -15.70 11.87 -0.55
N GLY A 80 -16.31 12.08 0.62
CA GLY A 80 -17.71 11.68 0.84
C GLY A 80 -18.66 12.33 -0.17
N GLU A 81 -18.48 13.62 -0.44
CA GLU A 81 -19.28 14.36 -1.44
C GLU A 81 -18.98 13.90 -2.87
N LEU A 82 -17.68 13.75 -3.22
CA LEU A 82 -17.26 13.34 -4.56
C LEU A 82 -17.73 11.92 -4.93
N LEU A 83 -17.81 11.03 -3.94
CA LEU A 83 -18.34 9.68 -4.12
C LEU A 83 -19.85 9.72 -4.40
N ILE A 84 -20.61 10.54 -3.67
CA ILE A 84 -22.04 10.71 -3.88
C ILE A 84 -22.32 11.31 -5.25
N GLU A 85 -21.61 12.38 -5.62
CA GLU A 85 -21.71 13.01 -6.95
C GLU A 85 -21.44 11.99 -8.07
N ASN A 86 -20.38 11.20 -7.95
CA ASN A 86 -20.07 10.19 -8.96
C ASN A 86 -21.15 9.11 -9.05
N ILE A 87 -21.73 8.68 -7.93
CA ILE A 87 -22.84 7.73 -7.94
C ILE A 87 -24.05 8.33 -8.64
N GLU A 88 -24.46 9.55 -8.30
CA GLU A 88 -25.63 10.20 -8.93
C GLU A 88 -25.44 10.36 -10.45
N GLU A 89 -24.24 10.76 -10.92
CA GLU A 89 -23.93 10.82 -12.36
C GLU A 89 -24.04 9.45 -13.06
N LEU A 90 -23.66 8.36 -12.38
CA LEU A 90 -23.73 7.02 -12.95
C LEU A 90 -25.14 6.42 -12.85
N LEU A 91 -25.94 6.84 -11.87
CA LEU A 91 -27.34 6.41 -11.71
C LEU A 91 -28.23 6.83 -12.88
N GLU A 92 -27.88 7.91 -13.59
CA GLU A 92 -28.54 8.28 -14.85
C GLU A 92 -28.42 7.21 -15.94
N LYS A 93 -27.42 6.32 -15.83
CA LYS A 93 -27.08 5.31 -16.84
C LYS A 93 -27.32 3.89 -16.38
N ASP A 94 -27.09 3.60 -15.10
CA ASP A 94 -27.27 2.28 -14.51
C ASP A 94 -27.71 2.39 -13.04
N SER A 95 -28.86 1.78 -12.73
CA SER A 95 -29.45 1.78 -11.39
C SER A 95 -28.61 1.01 -10.35
N ASN A 96 -27.71 0.13 -10.79
CA ASN A 96 -26.80 -0.64 -9.92
C ASN A 96 -25.57 0.15 -9.47
N SER A 97 -25.30 1.33 -10.05
CA SER A 97 -24.10 2.13 -9.78
C SER A 97 -23.85 2.37 -8.29
N LYS A 98 -24.92 2.65 -7.53
CA LYS A 98 -24.85 2.88 -6.09
C LYS A 98 -24.34 1.66 -5.35
N GLU A 99 -24.92 0.49 -5.62
CA GLU A 99 -24.52 -0.76 -4.95
C GLU A 99 -23.07 -1.10 -5.29
N ILE A 100 -22.69 -0.93 -6.55
CA ILE A 100 -21.34 -1.25 -7.04
C ILE A 100 -20.30 -0.37 -6.36
N ILE A 101 -20.49 0.94 -6.32
CA ILE A 101 -19.51 1.84 -5.70
C ILE A 101 -19.51 1.67 -4.17
N GLN A 102 -20.68 1.68 -3.52
CA GLN A 102 -20.72 1.50 -2.07
C GLN A 102 -20.15 0.15 -1.62
N SER A 103 -20.27 -0.90 -2.44
CA SER A 103 -19.65 -2.18 -2.11
C SER A 103 -18.16 -2.01 -1.83
N ARG A 104 -17.43 -1.21 -2.62
CA ARG A 104 -15.98 -0.96 -2.47
C ARG A 104 -15.56 -0.38 -1.13
N PHE A 105 -16.53 0.12 -0.38
CA PHE A 105 -16.32 0.68 0.94
C PHE A 105 -16.98 -0.13 2.05
N LYS A 106 -17.50 -1.34 1.80
CA LYS A 106 -18.13 -2.15 2.85
C LYS A 106 -17.09 -2.76 3.79
N ASP A 107 -16.17 -3.56 3.24
CA ASP A 107 -15.14 -4.28 3.97
C ASP A 107 -14.27 -5.05 2.95
N TYR A 108 -13.61 -4.35 2.00
CA TYR A 108 -12.78 -4.94 0.94
C TYR A 108 -11.32 -5.16 1.38
N GLU A 109 -10.53 -5.87 0.55
CA GLU A 109 -9.11 -6.18 0.81
C GLU A 109 -8.31 -4.93 1.24
N GLN A 110 -7.33 -5.14 2.10
CA GLN A 110 -6.65 -4.08 2.82
C GLN A 110 -5.65 -3.34 1.92
N ALA A 111 -5.61 -2.02 2.03
CA ALA A 111 -4.67 -1.16 1.32
C ALA A 111 -3.24 -1.32 1.83
N PHE A 112 -3.09 -1.87 3.03
CA PHE A 112 -1.83 -2.32 3.57
C PHE A 112 -2.07 -3.57 4.41
N ASP A 113 -1.11 -4.47 4.48
CA ASP A 113 -1.21 -5.70 5.28
C ASP A 113 0.19 -6.25 5.60
N GLY A 114 0.30 -7.16 6.56
CA GLY A 114 1.56 -7.81 6.93
C GLY A 114 2.39 -7.05 7.97
N ASN A 115 3.71 -7.24 7.93
CA ASN A 115 4.64 -6.78 8.96
C ASN A 115 5.18 -5.37 8.68
N PHE A 116 4.62 -4.35 9.34
CA PHE A 116 5.14 -2.98 9.33
C PHE A 116 6.09 -2.66 10.51
N ILE A 117 6.82 -3.64 11.02
CA ILE A 117 7.84 -3.42 12.06
C ILE A 117 9.25 -3.61 11.48
N ASN A 118 9.53 -4.77 10.89
CA ASN A 118 10.81 -5.07 10.25
C ASN A 118 10.64 -6.19 9.21
N PRO A 119 9.98 -5.91 8.06
CA PRO A 119 9.83 -6.90 7.00
C PRO A 119 11.13 -7.09 6.23
N LYS A 120 11.30 -8.25 5.61
CA LYS A 120 12.36 -8.49 4.62
C LYS A 120 12.02 -7.86 3.27
N VAL A 121 10.73 -7.88 2.92
CA VAL A 121 10.23 -7.37 1.63
C VAL A 121 8.99 -6.52 1.83
N ILE A 122 8.97 -5.32 1.23
CA ILE A 122 7.74 -4.53 1.05
C ILE A 122 7.32 -4.61 -0.41
N ILE A 123 6.06 -4.93 -0.67
CA ILE A 123 5.48 -4.93 -2.02
C ILE A 123 4.61 -3.67 -2.18
N LEU A 124 5.02 -2.78 -3.10
CA LEU A 124 4.33 -1.52 -3.36
C LEU A 124 3.45 -1.59 -4.61
N GLY A 125 2.17 -1.28 -4.47
CA GLY A 125 1.16 -1.30 -5.54
C GLY A 125 0.40 -2.63 -5.62
N ILE A 126 0.01 -3.15 -4.47
CA ILE A 126 -0.90 -4.29 -4.35
C ILE A 126 -2.36 -3.82 -4.50
N ASN A 127 -2.88 -3.74 -5.74
CA ASN A 127 -4.26 -3.27 -5.91
C ASN A 127 -5.24 -4.20 -5.15
N PRO A 128 -6.04 -3.69 -4.18
CA PRO A 128 -7.03 -4.47 -3.48
C PRO A 128 -7.95 -5.16 -4.47
N LYS A 129 -7.95 -6.49 -4.47
CA LYS A 129 -8.66 -7.26 -5.46
C LYS A 129 -10.15 -7.29 -5.15
N MET A 130 -10.89 -6.89 -6.17
CA MET A 130 -12.34 -6.84 -6.14
C MET A 130 -13.00 -8.19 -6.48
N SER A 131 -12.44 -9.33 -6.07
CA SER A 131 -13.08 -10.60 -6.47
C SER A 131 -14.51 -10.66 -5.92
N VAL A 132 -15.43 -10.94 -6.84
CA VAL A 132 -16.87 -11.24 -6.71
C VAL A 132 -17.26 -11.71 -5.31
N LYS A 133 -18.26 -11.07 -4.69
CA LYS A 133 -18.85 -11.39 -3.37
C LYS A 133 -17.87 -12.07 -2.39
N HIS A 134 -17.09 -11.28 -1.66
CA HIS A 134 -16.29 -11.78 -0.55
C HIS A 134 -17.09 -11.66 0.77
N PRO A 135 -16.83 -12.54 1.76
CA PRO A 135 -17.21 -12.26 3.13
C PRO A 135 -16.47 -11.01 3.65
N PRO A 136 -17.02 -10.30 4.65
CA PRO A 136 -16.34 -9.15 5.27
C PRO A 136 -14.91 -9.54 5.70
N TYR A 137 -13.90 -8.72 5.33
CA TYR A 137 -12.49 -8.93 5.71
C TYR A 137 -12.16 -8.50 7.15
N GLY A 138 -13.11 -7.92 7.89
CA GLY A 138 -12.97 -7.53 9.28
C GLY A 138 -12.16 -6.25 9.45
N LEU A 139 -12.38 -5.21 8.63
CA LEU A 139 -11.72 -3.90 8.78
C LEU A 139 -11.67 -3.42 10.24
N ASP A 140 -12.77 -3.60 10.98
CA ASP A 140 -12.96 -3.18 12.36
C ASP A 140 -12.15 -3.98 13.39
N ALA A 141 -11.54 -5.10 13.02
CA ALA A 141 -10.68 -5.90 13.90
C ALA A 141 -9.30 -6.22 13.27
N SER A 142 -9.01 -5.66 12.10
CA SER A 142 -7.84 -6.01 11.28
C SER A 142 -6.65 -5.05 11.43
N VAL A 143 -5.70 -5.13 10.50
CA VAL A 143 -4.51 -4.28 10.38
C VAL A 143 -4.85 -2.78 10.39
N TYR A 144 -6.05 -2.41 9.97
CA TYR A 144 -6.56 -1.05 9.98
C TYR A 144 -6.79 -0.47 11.38
N LYS A 145 -6.80 -1.28 12.46
CA LYS A 145 -6.74 -0.76 13.83
C LYS A 145 -5.36 -0.81 14.44
N ARG A 146 -4.59 -1.87 14.13
CA ARG A 146 -3.27 -2.15 14.70
C ARG A 146 -2.28 -2.50 13.57
N PRO A 147 -1.70 -1.48 12.91
CA PRO A 147 -0.83 -1.68 11.76
C PRO A 147 0.50 -2.34 12.13
N PHE A 148 0.94 -2.20 13.39
CA PHE A 148 2.22 -2.73 13.85
C PHE A 148 2.07 -4.07 14.57
N ASP A 149 2.27 -5.14 13.83
CA ASP A 149 2.28 -6.52 14.30
C ASP A 149 3.25 -7.32 13.42
N ASN A 150 4.36 -7.79 13.99
CA ASN A 150 5.43 -8.46 13.25
C ASN A 150 5.07 -9.90 12.87
N THR A 151 4.01 -10.47 13.45
CA THR A 151 3.53 -11.84 13.18
C THR A 151 2.26 -11.85 12.33
N ARG A 152 1.83 -10.67 11.87
CA ARG A 152 0.63 -10.52 11.05
C ARG A 152 0.84 -11.15 9.69
N SER A 153 0.19 -12.27 9.47
CA SER A 153 0.05 -12.85 8.14
C SER A 153 -0.70 -11.92 7.21
N ILE A 154 -0.29 -11.89 5.94
CA ILE A 154 -1.06 -11.23 4.88
C ILE A 154 -2.29 -12.05 4.47
N LEU A 155 -3.26 -11.41 3.83
CA LEU A 155 -4.47 -12.07 3.34
C LEU A 155 -4.16 -13.30 2.46
N LYS A 156 -4.70 -14.45 2.86
CA LYS A 156 -4.58 -15.70 2.09
C LYS A 156 -5.52 -15.69 0.88
N ASN A 157 -4.97 -15.48 -0.31
CA ASN A 157 -5.71 -15.60 -1.56
C ASN A 157 -4.86 -16.13 -2.73
N ASP A 158 -5.53 -16.54 -3.81
CA ASP A 158 -4.87 -17.08 -5.01
C ASP A 158 -4.05 -16.05 -5.78
N TYR A 159 -4.31 -14.75 -5.56
CA TYR A 159 -3.48 -13.72 -6.18
C TYR A 159 -2.06 -13.75 -5.68
N TYR A 160 -1.86 -14.01 -4.39
CA TYR A 160 -0.54 -14.11 -3.79
C TYR A 160 0.03 -15.52 -3.89
N PHE A 161 -0.76 -16.53 -3.51
CA PHE A 161 -0.28 -17.89 -3.25
C PHE A 161 -0.73 -18.95 -4.27
N GLY A 162 -1.55 -18.58 -5.25
CA GLY A 162 -1.95 -19.50 -6.32
C GLY A 162 -0.77 -19.96 -7.17
N SER A 163 -0.97 -20.99 -7.97
CA SER A 163 0.05 -21.49 -8.93
C SER A 163 0.47 -20.44 -9.98
N GLN A 164 -0.40 -19.45 -10.21
CA GLN A 164 -0.15 -18.23 -11.00
C GLN A 164 -0.26 -16.99 -10.10
N GLY A 165 0.09 -17.14 -8.82
CA GLY A 165 0.11 -16.09 -7.82
C GLY A 165 1.37 -15.23 -7.89
N LEU A 166 1.39 -14.14 -7.12
CA LEU A 166 2.49 -13.19 -7.03
C LEU A 166 3.81 -13.88 -6.66
N PHE A 167 3.77 -14.78 -5.67
CA PHE A 167 4.96 -15.41 -5.10
C PHE A 167 5.37 -16.71 -5.80
N TYR A 168 4.39 -17.50 -6.29
CA TYR A 168 4.63 -18.90 -6.66
C TYR A 168 4.42 -19.22 -8.15
N ALA A 169 4.32 -18.20 -9.00
CA ALA A 169 4.30 -18.42 -10.44
C ALA A 169 5.57 -19.16 -10.89
N ASN A 170 5.39 -20.28 -11.60
CA ASN A 170 6.44 -21.16 -12.08
C ASN A 170 7.26 -21.87 -10.98
N MET A 171 6.68 -22.07 -9.80
CA MET A 171 7.32 -22.79 -8.68
C MET A 171 6.78 -24.22 -8.48
N LYS A 172 6.23 -24.85 -9.53
CA LYS A 172 5.55 -26.16 -9.42
C LYS A 172 6.46 -27.26 -8.87
N ASP A 173 7.74 -27.23 -9.24
CA ASP A 173 8.72 -28.25 -8.89
C ASP A 173 9.54 -27.89 -7.63
N HIS A 174 9.22 -26.77 -6.97
CA HIS A 174 9.92 -26.27 -5.76
C HIS A 174 8.96 -26.17 -4.57
N ASN A 175 8.29 -27.28 -4.25
CA ASN A 175 7.27 -27.29 -3.20
C ASN A 175 7.85 -26.98 -1.82
N ASP A 176 9.09 -27.39 -1.53
CA ASP A 176 9.72 -27.15 -0.23
C ASP A 176 9.95 -25.65 0.00
N LEU A 177 10.50 -24.93 -0.99
CA LEU A 177 10.64 -23.45 -0.93
C LEU A 177 9.28 -22.75 -0.76
N ARG A 178 8.25 -23.22 -1.47
CA ARG A 178 6.88 -22.67 -1.35
C ARG A 178 6.31 -22.89 0.04
N ASN A 179 6.50 -24.09 0.61
CA ASN A 179 6.00 -24.45 1.93
C ASN A 179 6.74 -23.67 3.02
N SER A 180 8.07 -23.55 2.93
CA SER A 180 8.88 -22.75 3.85
C SER A 180 8.45 -21.28 3.83
N HIS A 181 8.36 -20.65 2.65
CA HIS A 181 7.89 -19.26 2.54
C HIS A 181 6.45 -19.09 3.01
N TYR A 182 5.57 -20.04 2.71
CA TYR A 182 4.17 -20.02 3.17
C TYR A 182 4.11 -20.09 4.71
N ASN A 183 4.89 -20.98 5.33
CA ASN A 183 4.93 -21.12 6.79
C ASN A 183 5.47 -19.85 7.45
N MET A 184 6.51 -19.21 6.91
CA MET A 184 7.00 -17.93 7.41
C MET A 184 5.94 -16.83 7.43
N ILE A 185 4.97 -16.86 6.52
CA ILE A 185 3.89 -15.86 6.46
C ILE A 185 2.75 -16.20 7.42
N PHE A 186 2.40 -17.47 7.59
CA PHE A 186 1.19 -17.88 8.29
C PHE A 186 1.42 -18.49 9.68
N ASN A 187 2.67 -18.75 10.06
CA ASN A 187 3.01 -19.17 11.41
C ASN A 187 2.97 -17.95 12.36
N LYS A 188 2.10 -17.99 13.36
CA LYS A 188 1.90 -16.89 14.33
C LYS A 188 3.08 -16.72 15.28
N ASP A 189 3.94 -17.72 15.39
CA ASP A 189 5.13 -17.67 16.24
C ASP A 189 6.37 -17.18 15.47
N GLU A 190 6.23 -16.92 14.16
CA GLU A 190 7.31 -16.43 13.30
C GLU A 190 7.09 -14.98 12.85
N VAL A 191 8.19 -14.27 12.61
CA VAL A 191 8.14 -12.94 12.03
C VAL A 191 7.72 -13.06 10.57
N THR A 192 6.57 -12.49 10.24
CA THR A 192 6.08 -12.42 8.86
C THR A 192 7.08 -11.61 8.03
N PRO A 193 7.64 -12.16 6.93
CA PRO A 193 8.76 -11.54 6.21
C PRO A 193 8.31 -10.42 5.25
N VAL A 194 7.01 -10.21 5.09
CA VAL A 194 6.44 -9.36 4.03
C VAL A 194 5.50 -8.30 4.59
N ALA A 195 5.55 -7.11 3.98
CA ALA A 195 4.50 -6.11 4.07
C ALA A 195 3.95 -5.82 2.68
N LEU A 196 2.65 -5.58 2.60
CA LEU A 196 1.96 -5.17 1.39
C LEU A 196 1.47 -3.75 1.59
N TRP A 197 1.61 -2.91 0.57
CA TRP A 197 1.17 -1.52 0.63
C TRP A 197 0.68 -1.06 -0.75
N GLU A 198 -0.47 -0.39 -0.80
CA GLU A 198 -1.09 0.18 -1.99
C GLU A 198 -1.06 1.71 -1.94
N PHE A 199 -0.92 2.34 -3.11
CA PHE A 199 -0.89 3.81 -3.26
C PHE A 199 -2.25 4.46 -3.01
N PHE A 200 -3.33 3.70 -3.17
CA PHE A 200 -4.71 4.14 -2.91
C PHE A 200 -5.36 3.28 -1.84
N PRO A 201 -5.96 3.92 -0.82
CA PRO A 201 -6.55 3.20 0.29
C PRO A 201 -7.86 2.45 -0.01
N TYR A 202 -8.37 2.57 -1.23
CA TYR A 202 -9.74 2.15 -1.56
C TYR A 202 -9.75 1.21 -2.74
N ALA A 203 -10.58 0.17 -2.65
CA ALA A 203 -10.69 -0.84 -3.69
C ALA A 203 -11.23 -0.26 -5.00
N SER A 204 -10.52 -0.51 -6.09
CA SER A 204 -10.93 -0.13 -7.44
C SER A 204 -10.37 -1.08 -8.49
N GLU A 205 -10.93 -1.05 -9.70
CA GLU A 205 -10.38 -1.81 -10.83
C GLU A 205 -9.00 -1.28 -11.20
N ASN A 206 -8.89 0.05 -11.24
CA ASN A 206 -7.69 0.80 -11.57
C ASN A 206 -7.88 2.26 -11.14
N GLU A 207 -6.99 3.14 -11.57
CA GLU A 207 -6.97 4.57 -11.22
C GLU A 207 -8.06 5.42 -11.91
N THR A 208 -8.91 4.79 -12.72
CA THR A 208 -9.91 5.47 -13.55
C THR A 208 -11.32 4.92 -13.41
N GLU A 209 -11.49 3.71 -12.88
CA GLU A 209 -12.76 3.01 -12.76
C GLU A 209 -12.86 2.27 -11.43
N TRP A 210 -14.04 2.34 -10.80
CA TRP A 210 -14.38 1.57 -9.60
C TRP A 210 -14.56 0.08 -9.91
N GLN A 211 -15.12 -0.20 -11.08
CA GLN A 211 -15.31 -1.51 -11.68
C GLN A 211 -15.37 -1.29 -13.18
N LYS A 212 -15.00 -2.28 -14.00
CA LYS A 212 -15.15 -2.22 -15.45
C LYS A 212 -16.53 -1.66 -15.84
N GLY A 213 -16.55 -0.51 -16.52
CA GLY A 213 -17.76 0.20 -16.95
C GLY A 213 -18.28 1.29 -15.99
N TYR A 214 -17.81 1.33 -14.74
CA TYR A 214 -18.21 2.28 -13.71
C TYR A 214 -17.06 3.27 -13.46
N LYS A 215 -17.04 4.33 -14.27
CA LYS A 215 -15.95 5.31 -14.33
C LYS A 215 -15.98 6.29 -13.16
N MET A 216 -14.81 6.61 -12.65
CA MET A 216 -14.61 7.73 -11.72
C MET A 216 -14.77 9.07 -12.45
N THR A 217 -15.32 10.07 -11.75
CA THR A 217 -15.29 11.47 -12.20
C THR A 217 -13.84 11.97 -12.28
N LYS A 218 -13.64 13.11 -12.95
CA LYS A 218 -12.31 13.73 -13.03
C LYS A 218 -11.75 14.08 -11.65
N ALA A 219 -12.59 14.57 -10.74
CA ALA A 219 -12.18 14.93 -9.39
C ALA A 219 -11.66 13.72 -8.59
N LEU A 220 -12.35 12.57 -8.67
CA LEU A 220 -11.90 11.34 -8.02
C LEU A 220 -10.59 10.82 -8.61
N LYS A 221 -10.47 10.84 -9.95
CA LYS A 221 -9.25 10.41 -10.65
C LYS A 221 -8.00 11.15 -10.19
N ASP A 222 -8.12 12.43 -9.81
CA ASP A 222 -6.95 13.20 -9.38
C ASP A 222 -6.33 12.64 -8.10
N TYR A 223 -7.12 12.06 -7.19
CA TYR A 223 -6.59 11.36 -6.00
C TYR A 223 -6.03 9.99 -6.33
N PHE A 224 -6.72 9.23 -7.21
CA PHE A 224 -6.28 7.91 -7.68
C PHE A 224 -5.07 7.96 -8.63
N GLN A 225 -4.68 9.15 -9.07
CA GLN A 225 -3.48 9.39 -9.88
C GLN A 225 -2.41 10.17 -9.12
N LEU A 226 -2.63 10.47 -7.83
CA LEU A 226 -1.75 11.29 -6.97
C LEU A 226 -1.46 12.71 -7.49
N LYS A 227 -2.33 13.25 -8.36
CA LYS A 227 -2.33 14.68 -8.71
C LYS A 227 -2.78 15.55 -7.54
N LYS A 228 -3.59 14.96 -6.67
CA LYS A 228 -3.94 15.46 -5.34
C LYS A 228 -3.72 14.35 -4.33
N ILE A 229 -3.51 14.73 -3.07
CA ILE A 229 -3.31 13.76 -2.00
C ILE A 229 -4.32 13.94 -0.86
N LEU A 230 -4.88 12.84 -0.41
CA LEU A 230 -5.78 12.77 0.73
C LEU A 230 -4.99 12.71 2.04
N PRO A 231 -5.59 13.12 3.16
CA PRO A 231 -4.97 12.94 4.47
C PRO A 231 -4.61 11.47 4.76
N SER A 232 -5.50 10.51 4.50
CA SER A 232 -5.20 9.09 4.75
C SER A 232 -4.00 8.55 3.97
N GLN A 233 -3.78 9.06 2.76
CA GLN A 233 -2.61 8.71 1.93
C GLN A 233 -1.32 9.23 2.57
N ILE A 234 -1.32 10.42 3.16
CA ILE A 234 -0.17 10.93 3.93
C ILE A 234 0.09 10.03 5.14
N TRP A 235 -0.95 9.62 5.86
CA TRP A 235 -0.79 8.69 6.98
C TRP A 235 -0.19 7.34 6.53
N MET A 236 -0.66 6.79 5.41
CA MET A 236 -0.09 5.57 4.84
C MET A 236 1.38 5.75 4.44
N VAL A 237 1.76 6.93 3.94
CA VAL A 237 3.16 7.28 3.67
C VAL A 237 3.96 7.40 4.96
N CYS A 238 3.39 7.90 6.05
CA CYS A 238 4.04 7.88 7.37
C CYS A 238 4.36 6.44 7.80
N LEU A 239 3.39 5.52 7.70
CA LEU A 239 3.58 4.10 8.00
C LEU A 239 4.70 3.49 7.13
N LEU A 240 4.68 3.74 5.82
CA LEU A 240 5.70 3.25 4.90
C LEU A 240 7.09 3.83 5.22
N THR A 241 7.17 5.13 5.46
CA THR A 241 8.43 5.83 5.76
C THR A 241 9.04 5.32 7.06
N TYR A 242 8.20 5.11 8.08
CA TYR A 242 8.61 4.54 9.36
C TYR A 242 9.29 3.18 9.14
N VAL A 243 8.65 2.27 8.41
CA VAL A 243 9.22 0.94 8.15
C VAL A 243 10.51 1.02 7.36
N ILE A 244 10.54 1.80 6.29
CA ILE A 244 11.73 1.93 5.44
C ILE A 244 12.93 2.40 6.28
N ARG A 245 12.76 3.40 7.15
CA ARG A 245 13.84 3.93 7.98
C ARG A 245 14.26 3.02 9.13
N ASN A 246 13.35 2.18 9.63
CA ASN A 246 13.63 1.29 10.77
C ASN A 246 14.08 -0.12 10.36
N SER A 247 14.05 -0.45 9.06
CA SER A 247 14.46 -1.77 8.58
C SER A 247 15.98 -1.86 8.44
N THR A 248 16.57 -2.97 8.92
CA THR A 248 18.03 -3.17 8.88
C THR A 248 18.54 -3.64 7.52
N LYS A 249 17.75 -4.46 6.83
CA LYS A 249 17.98 -4.92 5.45
C LYS A 249 16.62 -5.10 4.82
N LEU A 250 16.32 -4.30 3.80
CA LEU A 250 14.99 -4.25 3.21
C LEU A 250 15.05 -4.36 1.70
N ARG A 251 14.07 -5.06 1.14
CA ARG A 251 13.82 -5.05 -0.30
C ARG A 251 12.47 -4.45 -0.59
N ILE A 252 12.43 -3.47 -1.48
CA ILE A 252 11.19 -2.85 -1.93
C ILE A 252 10.92 -3.36 -3.35
N PHE A 253 9.82 -4.08 -3.55
CA PHE A 253 9.41 -4.53 -4.88
C PHE A 253 8.25 -3.70 -5.43
N LEU A 254 8.52 -2.96 -6.50
CA LEU A 254 7.57 -2.10 -7.18
C LEU A 254 6.70 -2.89 -8.16
N ARG A 255 5.43 -3.11 -7.80
CA ARG A 255 4.41 -3.67 -8.72
C ARG A 255 3.88 -2.62 -9.67
N LYS A 256 3.65 -1.41 -9.16
CA LYS A 256 3.24 -0.22 -9.91
C LYS A 256 4.44 0.71 -10.08
N ASN A 257 4.85 0.93 -11.33
CA ASN A 257 6.01 1.73 -11.68
C ASN A 257 5.81 2.48 -13.02
N ASN A 258 4.57 2.86 -13.34
CA ASN A 258 4.30 3.60 -14.57
C ASN A 258 4.86 5.02 -14.46
N ARG A 259 5.20 5.62 -15.61
CA ARG A 259 5.87 6.91 -15.69
C ARG A 259 5.15 8.01 -14.91
N HIS A 260 3.84 8.15 -15.12
CA HIS A 260 3.05 9.19 -14.47
C HIS A 260 3.11 9.08 -12.94
N PHE A 261 2.88 7.88 -12.41
CA PHE A 261 2.96 7.61 -10.98
C PHE A 261 4.35 7.92 -10.39
N ARG A 262 5.42 7.64 -11.14
CA ARG A 262 6.79 7.97 -10.71
C ARG A 262 7.04 9.47 -10.64
N GLU A 263 6.59 10.20 -11.65
CA GLU A 263 6.77 11.65 -11.77
C GLU A 263 5.96 12.42 -10.73
N GLU A 264 4.73 11.98 -10.43
CA GLU A 264 3.86 12.65 -9.45
C GLU A 264 4.28 12.40 -7.98
N PHE A 265 4.87 11.24 -7.67
CA PHE A 265 5.13 10.85 -6.27
C PHE A 265 6.44 10.09 -6.08
N LEU A 266 6.60 8.92 -6.71
CA LEU A 266 7.61 7.94 -6.27
C LEU A 266 9.06 8.45 -6.33
N ASN A 267 9.42 9.16 -7.41
CA ASN A 267 10.80 9.62 -7.59
C ASN A 267 11.18 10.64 -6.50
N ASN A 268 10.36 11.66 -6.27
CA ASN A 268 10.63 12.68 -5.26
C ASN A 268 10.62 12.06 -3.85
N TYR A 269 9.71 11.12 -3.58
CA TYR A 269 9.64 10.44 -2.29
C TYR A 269 10.91 9.60 -2.03
N PHE A 270 11.37 8.83 -3.02
CA PHE A 270 12.58 8.03 -2.87
C PHE A 270 13.85 8.87 -2.82
N GLU A 271 13.89 10.01 -3.53
CA GLU A 271 14.97 10.99 -3.43
C GLU A 271 15.04 11.60 -2.03
N LEU A 272 13.89 12.00 -1.46
CA LEU A 272 13.80 12.49 -0.08
C LEU A 272 14.32 11.48 0.95
N LEU A 273 14.13 10.20 0.71
CA LEU A 273 14.64 9.12 1.56
C LEU A 273 16.07 8.68 1.22
N GLY A 274 16.68 9.24 0.17
CA GLY A 274 18.05 8.92 -0.24
C GLY A 274 18.24 7.47 -0.71
N LEU A 275 17.19 6.78 -1.17
CA LEU A 275 17.23 5.33 -1.40
C LEU A 275 18.23 4.91 -2.49
N LYS A 276 18.52 5.78 -3.46
CA LYS A 276 19.52 5.52 -4.51
C LYS A 276 20.92 5.21 -3.96
N TYR A 277 21.27 5.82 -2.84
CA TYR A 277 22.61 5.70 -2.24
C TYR A 277 22.59 4.84 -0.97
N ASN A 278 21.47 4.17 -0.69
CA ASN A 278 21.32 3.31 0.47
C ASN A 278 21.92 1.92 0.17
N ASP A 279 22.77 1.43 1.06
CA ASP A 279 23.44 0.13 0.95
C ASP A 279 22.63 -1.02 1.59
N HIS A 280 21.69 -0.69 2.47
CA HIS A 280 20.82 -1.61 3.19
C HIS A 280 19.47 -1.87 2.52
N ILE A 281 19.07 -1.01 1.57
CA ILE A 281 17.77 -1.06 0.92
C ILE A 281 17.93 -1.28 -0.59
N ASP A 282 17.45 -2.43 -1.08
CA ASP A 282 17.37 -2.70 -2.51
C ASP A 282 15.99 -2.31 -3.04
N VAL A 283 15.95 -1.45 -4.07
CA VAL A 283 14.72 -1.11 -4.76
C VAL A 283 14.64 -1.88 -6.08
N LEU A 284 13.68 -2.79 -6.16
CA LEU A 284 13.45 -3.68 -7.29
C LEU A 284 12.19 -3.26 -8.05
N THR A 285 12.21 -3.44 -9.36
CA THR A 285 11.03 -3.31 -10.22
C THR A 285 10.93 -4.51 -11.15
N LYS A 286 9.77 -4.64 -11.78
CA LYS A 286 9.50 -5.67 -12.77
C LYS A 286 10.34 -5.47 -14.04
N ARG A 287 10.83 -6.56 -14.63
CA ARG A 287 11.39 -6.55 -15.99
C ARG A 287 10.29 -6.32 -17.02
N SER A 288 9.18 -7.06 -16.90
CA SER A 288 8.01 -6.91 -17.74
C SER A 288 6.91 -6.12 -17.02
N SER A 289 6.44 -5.03 -17.64
CA SER A 289 5.34 -4.22 -17.11
C SER A 289 4.02 -5.00 -17.01
N ALA A 290 3.80 -5.97 -17.90
CA ALA A 290 2.62 -6.82 -17.93
C ALA A 290 2.65 -7.92 -16.87
N SER A 291 3.83 -8.38 -16.47
CA SER A 291 3.95 -9.43 -15.46
C SER A 291 3.52 -8.92 -14.09
N LYS A 292 2.98 -9.84 -13.27
CA LYS A 292 2.72 -9.58 -11.86
C LYS A 292 3.73 -10.14 -10.88
N TYR A 293 4.51 -11.11 -11.31
CA TYR A 293 5.21 -12.02 -10.43
C TYR A 293 6.45 -11.39 -9.78
N LEU A 294 6.68 -11.73 -8.52
CA LEU A 294 7.94 -11.57 -7.82
C LEU A 294 8.73 -12.87 -7.99
N SER A 295 9.52 -12.94 -9.05
CA SER A 295 10.28 -14.13 -9.40
C SER A 295 11.64 -13.75 -9.97
N ARG A 296 12.62 -14.67 -9.89
CA ARG A 296 13.99 -14.47 -10.36
C ARG A 296 14.07 -13.93 -11.80
N GLY A 297 13.17 -14.38 -12.68
CA GLY A 297 13.12 -13.99 -14.09
C GLY A 297 12.43 -12.65 -14.36
N ASN A 298 11.75 -12.05 -13.38
CA ASN A 298 10.97 -10.83 -13.56
C ASN A 298 11.42 -9.65 -12.69
N ILE A 299 12.58 -9.73 -12.04
CA ILE A 299 13.12 -8.61 -11.24
C ILE A 299 14.30 -7.93 -11.92
N LYS A 300 14.40 -6.61 -11.72
CA LYS A 300 15.57 -5.79 -12.04
C LYS A 300 15.71 -4.65 -11.03
N PRO A 301 16.90 -4.07 -10.87
CA PRO A 301 17.08 -2.85 -10.07
C PRO A 301 16.21 -1.72 -10.62
N PHE A 302 15.68 -0.90 -9.72
CA PHE A 302 14.95 0.32 -10.08
C PHE A 302 15.90 1.43 -10.52
N TYR A 303 17.02 1.57 -9.82
CA TYR A 303 18.13 2.43 -10.20
C TYR A 303 19.03 1.72 -11.21
N ASP A 304 19.80 2.49 -11.96
CA ASP A 304 20.76 1.95 -12.94
C ASP A 304 22.01 1.43 -12.22
N GLU A 305 21.85 0.31 -11.51
CA GLU A 305 22.89 -0.33 -10.70
C GLU A 305 22.88 -1.86 -10.90
N LYS A 306 23.89 -2.54 -10.34
CA LYS A 306 23.96 -4.01 -10.35
C LYS A 306 22.91 -4.58 -9.39
N LEU A 307 22.22 -5.63 -9.82
CA LEU A 307 21.31 -6.38 -8.97
C LEU A 307 22.09 -7.05 -7.82
N ARG A 308 21.67 -6.80 -6.58
CA ARG A 308 22.24 -7.37 -5.34
C ARG A 308 21.48 -8.60 -4.83
N ILE A 309 20.83 -9.30 -5.76
CA ILE A 309 20.04 -10.50 -5.50
C ILE A 309 20.46 -11.55 -6.51
N GLU A 310 20.82 -12.73 -6.01
CA GLU A 310 21.15 -13.89 -6.80
C GLU A 310 19.89 -14.46 -7.48
N ILE A 311 19.99 -14.72 -8.78
CA ILE A 311 18.88 -15.15 -9.63
C ILE A 311 19.22 -16.39 -10.47
N ASN A 312 20.34 -17.06 -10.18
CA ASN A 312 20.80 -18.20 -10.98
C ASN A 312 19.87 -19.40 -10.80
N SER A 313 19.37 -19.63 -9.57
CA SER A 313 18.35 -20.64 -9.26
C SER A 313 17.17 -20.05 -8.46
N ASN A 314 16.12 -20.86 -8.22
CA ASN A 314 15.02 -20.45 -7.35
C ASN A 314 15.44 -20.49 -5.87
N GLU A 315 16.32 -21.42 -5.52
CA GLU A 315 16.89 -21.59 -4.18
C GLU A 315 17.67 -20.34 -3.79
N GLU A 316 18.60 -19.89 -4.63
CA GLU A 316 19.39 -18.66 -4.39
C GLU A 316 18.49 -17.43 -4.30
N PHE A 317 17.49 -17.34 -5.17
CA PHE A 317 16.54 -16.24 -5.15
C PHE A 317 15.73 -16.20 -3.85
N PHE A 318 15.27 -17.34 -3.35
CA PHE A 318 14.51 -17.43 -2.09
C PHE A 318 15.40 -17.25 -0.86
N GLU A 319 16.61 -17.79 -0.88
CA GLU A 319 17.63 -17.58 0.14
C GLU A 319 17.94 -16.10 0.30
N ASP A 320 18.24 -15.42 -0.81
CA ASP A 320 18.50 -14.00 -0.74
C ASP A 320 17.25 -13.25 -0.29
N LEU A 321 16.15 -13.36 -1.03
CA LEU A 321 14.95 -12.52 -0.85
C LEU A 321 14.29 -12.72 0.52
N TRP A 322 14.17 -13.97 0.96
CA TRP A 322 13.39 -14.37 2.13
C TRP A 322 14.26 -14.93 3.27
N GLY A 323 15.53 -15.27 3.03
CA GLY A 323 16.38 -15.93 4.03
C GLY A 323 16.00 -17.39 4.27
N ILE A 324 15.46 -18.06 3.25
CA ILE A 324 15.15 -19.50 3.32
C ILE A 324 16.42 -20.27 2.93
N PRO A 325 17.07 -20.98 3.87
CA PRO A 325 18.32 -21.66 3.59
C PRO A 325 18.12 -22.76 2.54
N ARG A 326 19.21 -23.13 1.87
CA ARG A 326 19.23 -24.31 0.99
C ARG A 326 19.06 -25.54 1.86
N ASP A 327 18.15 -26.43 1.46
CA ASP A 327 18.23 -27.80 1.94
C ASP A 327 19.55 -28.37 1.40
N ASN A 328 20.47 -28.76 2.30
CA ASN A 328 21.76 -29.34 1.95
C ASN A 328 21.61 -30.74 1.33
#